data_AF-A0A2E9YPC4-F1
#
_entry.id   AF-A0A2E9YPC4-F1
#
_cell.length_a   1.000
_cell.length_b   1.000
_cell.length_c   1.000
_cell.angle_alpha   90.00
_cell.angle_beta   90.00
_cell.angle_gamma   90.00
#
_symmetry.space_group_name_H-M   'P 1'
#
loop_
_entity.id
_entity.type
_entity.pdbx_description
1 polymer ?
#
loop_
_entity_poly.entity_id
_entity_poly.type
_entity_poly.pdbx_seq_one_letter_code
_entity_poly.pdbx_strand_id
1 'polypeptide(L)'
;MPATKFETTFRRVLADGKHFGDVGQYEEIRGVLSFQTDPENDANSRITDVKLAPINQDGFVEFESDVSLILPVDKTKVSGKLLLDVVNRGNRVGLPNFNRGTRPLIDENTPIDVEVDLGDGLL
;
A
#
# COMPACT_ATOMS: atom_id res chain seq x y z
N MET A 1 -1.79 -1.42 16.07
CA MET A 1 -2.84 -1.08 15.10
C MET A 1 -3.05 -2.27 14.17
N PRO A 2 -3.81 -3.31 14.58
CA PRO A 2 -4.17 -4.40 13.68
C PRO A 2 -5.00 -3.90 12.49
N ALA A 3 -4.69 -4.41 11.30
CA ALA A 3 -5.62 -4.39 10.18
C ALA A 3 -6.69 -5.46 10.41
N THR A 4 -7.96 -5.10 10.26
CA THR A 4 -9.10 -5.96 10.60
C THR A 4 -9.86 -6.46 9.38
N LYS A 5 -9.84 -5.70 8.28
CA LYS A 5 -10.52 -6.04 7.03
C LYS A 5 -9.76 -5.45 5.86
N PHE A 6 -9.65 -6.21 4.76
CA PHE A 6 -9.18 -5.70 3.48
C PHE A 6 -10.26 -5.92 2.41
N GLU A 7 -10.80 -4.83 1.87
CA GLU A 7 -11.78 -4.87 0.79
C GLU A 7 -11.12 -4.48 -0.53
N THR A 8 -10.92 -5.47 -1.41
CA THR A 8 -10.31 -5.24 -2.73
C THR A 8 -11.32 -4.60 -3.68
N THR A 9 -10.90 -3.54 -4.36
CA THR A 9 -11.72 -2.79 -5.33
C THR A 9 -11.16 -2.84 -6.75
N PHE A 10 -9.87 -3.13 -6.91
CA PHE A 10 -9.20 -3.14 -8.22
C PHE A 10 -8.04 -4.14 -8.26
N ARG A 11 -7.83 -4.75 -9.43
CA ARG A 11 -6.73 -5.68 -9.67
C ARG A 11 -6.29 -5.65 -11.13
N ARG A 12 -4.97 -5.62 -11.39
CA ARG A 12 -4.40 -5.75 -12.74
C ARG A 12 -3.03 -6.42 -12.72
N VAL A 13 -2.70 -7.14 -13.80
CA VAL A 13 -1.31 -7.49 -14.11
C VAL A 13 -0.58 -6.22 -14.54
N LEU A 14 0.67 -6.05 -14.10
CA LEU A 14 1.48 -4.87 -14.37
C LEU A 14 2.45 -5.10 -15.53
N ALA A 15 2.94 -4.00 -16.10
CA ALA A 15 4.00 -3.97 -17.12
C ALA A 15 3.76 -4.95 -18.28
N ASP A 16 2.51 -5.02 -18.77
CA ASP A 16 2.07 -5.93 -19.84
C ASP A 16 2.47 -7.40 -19.64
N GLY A 17 2.55 -7.84 -18.38
CA GLY A 17 2.95 -9.21 -18.05
C GLY A 17 4.45 -9.48 -18.18
N LYS A 18 5.29 -8.44 -18.12
CA LYS A 18 6.75 -8.59 -18.02
C LYS A 18 7.12 -9.49 -16.83
N HIS A 19 8.08 -10.39 -17.08
CA HIS A 19 8.67 -11.25 -16.04
C HIS A 19 9.87 -10.56 -15.40
N PHE A 20 9.97 -10.69 -14.07
CA PHE A 20 11.10 -10.20 -13.27
C PHE A 20 11.85 -11.39 -12.67
N GLY A 21 12.88 -11.85 -13.37
CA GLY A 21 13.64 -13.06 -13.02
C GLY A 21 12.74 -14.29 -12.84
N ASP A 22 13.13 -15.17 -11.92
CA ASP A 22 12.42 -16.43 -11.62
C ASP A 22 11.14 -16.24 -10.80
N VAL A 23 10.88 -15.03 -10.30
CA VAL A 23 9.66 -14.69 -9.55
C VAL A 23 8.47 -14.52 -10.49
N GLY A 24 8.72 -14.12 -11.74
CA GLY A 24 7.70 -14.01 -12.78
C GLY A 24 6.98 -12.66 -12.81
N GLN A 25 5.69 -12.70 -13.15
CA GLN A 25 4.86 -11.50 -13.33
C GLN A 25 4.43 -10.90 -12.00
N TYR A 26 4.17 -9.60 -12.00
CA TYR A 26 3.64 -8.86 -10.87
C TYR A 26 2.25 -8.30 -11.19
N GLU A 27 1.46 -8.12 -10.15
CA GLU A 27 0.16 -7.48 -10.22
C GLU A 27 0.02 -6.41 -9.14
N GLU A 28 -0.89 -5.49 -9.39
CA GLU A 28 -1.35 -4.50 -8.44
C GLU A 28 -2.74 -4.88 -7.94
N ILE A 29 -2.90 -4.91 -6.62
CA ILE A 29 -4.18 -5.08 -5.94
C ILE A 29 -4.43 -3.82 -5.11
N ARG A 30 -5.58 -3.17 -5.30
CA ARG A 30 -5.96 -1.99 -4.51
C ARG A 30 -7.26 -2.22 -3.76
N GLY A 31 -7.43 -1.46 -2.70
CA GLY A 31 -8.62 -1.56 -1.87
C GLY A 31 -8.54 -0.69 -0.64
N VAL A 32 -9.52 -0.87 0.24
CA VAL A 32 -9.62 -0.17 1.52
C VAL A 32 -9.21 -1.15 2.63
N LEU A 33 -8.24 -0.73 3.44
CA LEU A 33 -7.82 -1.46 4.63
C LEU A 33 -8.43 -0.79 5.86
N SER A 34 -9.22 -1.53 6.62
CA SER A 34 -9.79 -1.08 7.89
C SER A 34 -8.86 -1.45 9.05
N PHE A 35 -8.74 -0.55 10.02
CA PHE A 35 -7.87 -0.71 11.19
C PHE A 35 -8.63 -0.43 12.47
N GLN A 36 -8.13 -1.03 13.55
CA GLN A 36 -8.50 -0.69 14.91
C GLN A 36 -7.25 -0.34 15.70
N THR A 37 -7.35 0.63 16.59
CA THR A 37 -6.28 0.95 17.53
C THR A 37 -6.79 1.18 18.94
N ASP A 38 -6.11 0.59 19.90
CA ASP A 38 -6.33 0.85 21.32
C ASP A 38 -5.68 2.20 21.68
N PRO A 39 -6.47 3.21 22.08
CA PRO A 39 -5.94 4.53 22.45
C PRO A 39 -5.15 4.50 23.77
N GLU A 40 -5.32 3.46 24.59
CA GLU A 40 -4.62 3.28 25.87
C GLU A 40 -3.34 2.45 25.75
N ASN A 41 -3.04 1.91 24.56
CA ASN A 41 -1.79 1.20 24.34
C ASN A 41 -0.58 2.15 24.38
N ASP A 42 0.39 1.87 25.24
CA ASP A 42 1.60 2.68 25.42
C ASP A 42 2.36 2.97 24.11
N ALA A 43 2.37 2.01 23.16
CA ALA A 43 3.01 2.20 21.85
C ALA A 43 2.35 3.30 21.00
N ASN A 44 1.07 3.61 21.28
CA ASN A 44 0.28 4.63 20.60
C ASN A 44 0.27 5.97 21.35
N SER A 45 0.82 6.06 22.57
CA SER A 45 0.80 7.27 23.41
C SER A 45 1.37 8.53 22.74
N ARG A 46 2.21 8.36 21.71
CA ARG A 46 2.80 9.45 20.93
C ARG A 46 1.91 9.97 19.80
N ILE A 47 0.79 9.30 19.51
CA ILE A 47 -0.18 9.77 18.53
C ILE A 47 -0.98 10.88 19.20
N THR A 48 -0.83 12.10 18.69
CA THR A 48 -1.54 13.27 19.20
C THR A 48 -3.05 13.02 19.19
N ASP A 49 -3.70 13.38 20.29
CA ASP A 49 -5.15 13.29 20.48
C ASP A 49 -5.78 11.90 20.30
N VAL A 50 -4.99 10.82 20.27
CA VAL A 50 -5.53 9.45 20.12
C VAL A 50 -6.52 9.10 21.22
N LYS A 51 -6.31 9.62 22.44
CA LYS A 51 -7.22 9.45 23.59
C LYS A 51 -8.51 10.27 23.50
N LEU A 52 -8.57 11.24 22.60
CA LEU A 52 -9.74 12.09 22.37
C LEU A 52 -10.57 11.61 21.17
N ALA A 53 -10.04 10.66 20.38
CA ALA A 53 -10.75 10.13 19.23
C ALA A 53 -11.98 9.31 19.64
N PRO A 54 -13.08 9.32 18.85
CA PRO A 54 -14.22 8.45 19.07
C PRO A 54 -13.81 6.98 19.09
N ILE A 55 -14.42 6.21 19.98
CA ILE A 55 -14.20 4.76 20.11
C ILE A 55 -15.48 3.98 19.79
N ASN A 56 -15.32 2.77 19.25
CA ASN A 56 -16.41 1.83 19.03
C ASN A 56 -16.84 1.16 20.36
N GLN A 57 -17.82 0.25 20.29
CA GLN A 57 -18.36 -0.44 21.47
C GLN A 57 -17.33 -1.35 22.17
N ASP A 58 -16.30 -1.78 21.44
CA ASP A 58 -15.21 -2.61 21.95
C ASP A 58 -14.05 -1.77 22.52
N GLY A 59 -14.17 -0.43 22.50
CA GLY A 59 -13.17 0.49 23.08
C GLY A 59 -12.03 0.88 22.14
N PHE A 60 -12.14 0.58 20.83
CA PHE A 60 -11.09 0.87 19.85
C PHE A 60 -11.44 2.10 18.99
N VAL A 61 -10.42 2.87 18.61
CA VAL A 61 -10.52 3.88 17.57
C VAL A 61 -10.48 3.18 16.20
N GLU A 62 -11.45 3.45 15.34
CA GLU A 62 -11.58 2.87 13.99
C GLU A 62 -11.18 3.89 12.93
N PHE A 63 -10.44 3.43 11.93
CA PHE A 63 -10.06 4.24 10.78
C PHE A 63 -9.74 3.36 9.57
N GLU A 64 -9.70 3.96 8.39
CA GLU A 64 -9.45 3.26 7.13
C GLU A 64 -8.38 3.98 6.31
N SER A 65 -7.78 3.25 5.38
CA SER A 65 -6.85 3.81 4.41
C SER A 65 -6.96 3.07 3.08
N ASP A 66 -6.89 3.82 1.98
CA ASP A 66 -6.65 3.25 0.67
C ASP A 66 -5.25 2.65 0.61
N VAL A 67 -5.15 1.41 0.11
CA VAL A 67 -3.88 0.71 -0.05
C VAL A 67 -3.71 0.18 -1.47
N SER A 68 -2.45 0.11 -1.89
CA SER A 68 -2.03 -0.50 -3.15
C SER A 68 -0.91 -1.49 -2.86
N LEU A 69 -1.13 -2.76 -3.19
CA LEU A 69 -0.17 -3.84 -3.03
C LEU A 69 0.39 -4.22 -4.40
N ILE A 70 1.72 -4.21 -4.54
CA ILE A 70 2.43 -4.73 -5.71
C ILE A 70 3.15 -5.99 -5.28
N LEU A 71 2.84 -7.10 -5.92
CA LEU A 71 3.33 -8.41 -5.51
C LEU A 71 3.29 -9.41 -6.68
N PRO A 72 4.02 -10.53 -6.60
CA PRO A 72 3.98 -11.57 -7.62
C PRO A 72 2.56 -12.08 -7.86
N VAL A 73 2.25 -12.42 -9.12
CA VAL A 73 1.00 -13.11 -9.48
C VAL A 73 0.97 -14.49 -8.81
N ASP A 74 2.07 -15.23 -8.87
CA ASP A 74 2.25 -16.47 -8.09
C ASP A 74 2.56 -16.14 -6.62
N LYS A 75 1.56 -16.26 -5.76
CA LYS A 75 1.68 -15.95 -4.33
C LYS A 75 2.65 -16.86 -3.58
N THR A 76 2.98 -18.03 -4.12
CA THR A 76 3.97 -18.93 -3.52
C THR A 76 5.40 -18.37 -3.60
N LYS A 77 5.62 -17.36 -4.46
CA LYS A 77 6.91 -16.68 -4.66
C LYS A 77 7.07 -15.42 -3.80
N VAL A 78 6.08 -15.07 -2.97
CA VAL A 78 6.18 -13.91 -2.07
C VAL A 78 7.29 -14.15 -1.04
N SER A 79 8.18 -13.17 -0.87
CA SER A 79 9.37 -13.27 -0.01
C SER A 79 9.07 -13.20 1.50
N GLY A 80 7.83 -12.86 1.87
CA GLY A 80 7.43 -12.57 3.25
C GLY A 80 7.95 -11.23 3.78
N LYS A 81 8.61 -10.42 2.94
CA LYS A 81 9.10 -9.08 3.29
C LYS A 81 8.20 -8.01 2.66
N LEU A 82 7.95 -6.94 3.40
CA LEU A 82 7.20 -5.78 2.93
C LEU A 82 8.13 -4.57 2.82
N LEU A 83 8.15 -3.95 1.65
CA LEU A 83 8.60 -2.57 1.51
C LEU A 83 7.36 -1.67 1.68
N LEU A 84 7.26 -0.99 2.82
CA LEU A 84 6.17 -0.05 3.08
C LEU A 84 6.49 1.29 2.41
N ASP A 85 5.69 1.68 1.43
CA ASP A 85 5.80 2.96 0.73
C ASP A 85 4.71 3.92 1.22
N VAL A 86 5.09 4.91 2.02
CA VAL A 86 4.19 5.98 2.43
C VAL A 86 4.19 7.03 1.33
N VAL A 87 3.07 7.13 0.62
CA VAL A 87 2.94 8.05 -0.53
C VAL A 87 3.19 9.50 -0.11
N ASN A 88 3.81 10.27 -1.01
CA ASN A 88 4.03 11.70 -0.80
C ASN A 88 3.26 12.49 -1.87
N ARG A 89 2.19 13.20 -1.46
CA ARG A 89 1.30 13.93 -2.39
C ARG A 89 0.82 13.05 -3.55
N GLY A 90 0.36 11.83 -3.23
CA GLY A 90 -0.09 10.83 -4.19
C GLY A 90 1.02 10.03 -4.89
N ASN A 91 2.30 10.45 -4.78
CA ASN A 91 3.40 9.75 -5.46
C ASN A 91 3.89 8.56 -4.66
N ARG A 92 4.04 7.41 -5.34
CA ARG A 92 4.83 6.27 -4.88
C ARG A 92 6.31 6.69 -4.83
N VAL A 93 6.97 6.49 -3.70
CA VAL A 93 8.34 6.93 -3.47
C VAL A 93 9.33 5.78 -3.66
N GLY A 94 8.92 4.55 -3.39
CA GLY A 94 9.78 3.37 -3.42
C GLY A 94 10.28 3.03 -4.82
N LEU A 95 9.39 2.97 -5.82
CA LEU A 95 9.75 2.62 -7.20
C LEU A 95 10.80 3.54 -7.83
N PRO A 96 10.64 4.88 -7.82
CA PRO A 96 11.66 5.76 -8.40
C PRO A 96 12.98 5.78 -7.63
N ASN A 97 12.96 5.55 -6.31
CA ASN A 97 14.17 5.62 -5.50
C ASN A 97 14.98 4.32 -5.51
N PHE A 98 14.32 3.16 -5.60
CA PHE A 98 15.00 1.86 -5.51
C PHE A 98 15.07 1.13 -6.84
N ASN A 99 14.06 1.28 -7.71
CA ASN A 99 13.89 0.45 -8.91
C ASN A 99 14.02 1.22 -10.22
N ARG A 100 14.55 2.45 -10.18
CA ARG A 100 14.65 3.37 -11.33
C ARG A 100 13.34 3.60 -12.09
N GLY A 101 12.20 3.46 -11.42
CA GLY A 101 10.91 3.80 -12.00
C GLY A 101 10.75 5.31 -12.21
N THR A 102 9.84 5.70 -13.10
CA THR A 102 9.51 7.11 -13.32
C THR A 102 8.76 7.68 -12.12
N ARG A 103 9.10 8.91 -11.72
CA ARG A 103 8.29 9.69 -10.78
C ARG A 103 7.25 10.49 -11.58
N PRO A 104 5.95 10.12 -11.55
CA PRO A 104 4.95 10.84 -12.31
C PRO A 104 4.74 12.25 -11.73
N LEU A 105 4.28 13.17 -12.59
CA LEU A 105 3.68 14.41 -12.13
C LEU A 105 2.20 14.12 -11.87
N ILE A 106 1.78 14.19 -10.60
CA ILE A 106 0.40 13.95 -10.20
C ILE A 106 -0.27 15.29 -9.95
N ASP A 107 -1.41 15.48 -10.59
CA ASP A 107 -2.31 16.62 -10.45
C ASP A 107 -3.77 16.16 -10.28
N GLU A 108 -4.70 17.12 -10.24
CA GLU A 108 -6.13 16.87 -10.08
C GLU A 108 -6.78 16.09 -11.23
N ASN A 109 -6.14 16.03 -12.40
CA ASN A 109 -6.64 15.35 -13.59
C ASN A 109 -6.01 13.97 -13.80
N THR A 110 -5.04 13.60 -12.97
CA THR A 110 -4.34 12.32 -13.07
C THR A 110 -5.30 11.18 -12.72
N PRO A 111 -5.54 10.21 -13.63
CA PRO A 111 -6.41 9.08 -13.33
C PRO A 111 -5.92 8.30 -12.12
N ILE A 112 -6.85 7.86 -11.27
CA ILE A 112 -6.51 7.08 -10.08
C ILE A 112 -5.76 5.80 -10.45
N ASP A 113 -6.08 5.20 -11.61
CA ASP A 113 -5.52 3.97 -12.16
C ASP A 113 -4.37 4.19 -13.16
N VAL A 114 -3.73 5.37 -13.11
CA VAL A 114 -2.51 5.65 -13.88
C VAL A 114 -1.53 4.48 -13.82
N GLU A 115 -0.93 4.15 -14.96
CA GLU A 115 0.01 3.06 -15.09
C GLU A 115 1.16 3.21 -14.09
N VAL A 116 1.56 2.09 -13.49
CA VAL A 116 2.69 2.05 -12.57
C VAL A 116 3.91 1.60 -13.34
N ASP A 117 4.86 2.52 -13.52
CA ASP A 117 6.20 2.17 -13.98
C ASP A 117 6.93 1.39 -12.87
N LEU A 118 7.02 0.08 -13.07
CA LEU A 118 7.74 -0.81 -12.16
C LEU A 118 9.25 -0.61 -12.20
N GLY A 119 9.79 0.09 -13.20
CA GLY A 119 11.22 0.29 -13.36
C GLY A 119 11.96 -0.94 -13.93
N ASP A 120 13.25 -1.06 -13.63
CA ASP A 120 14.13 -2.04 -14.27
C ASP A 120 14.11 -3.42 -13.60
N GLY A 121 13.60 -3.53 -12.37
CA GLY A 121 13.62 -4.77 -11.60
C GLY A 121 14.93 -4.99 -10.85
N LEU A 122 15.66 -3.92 -10.54
CA LEU A 122 17.00 -3.91 -9.96
C LEU A 122 18.06 -4.50 -10.90
N LEU A 123 17.86 -4.33 -12.20
CA LEU A 123 18.71 -4.88 -13.28
C LEU A 123 19.58 -3.81 -13.95
#